data_AF-A0AAJ1ZHN6-F1
#
_entry.id   AF-A0AAJ1ZHN6-F1
#
_cell.length_a   1.000
_cell.length_b   1.000
_cell.length_c   1.000
_cell.angle_alpha   90.00
_cell.angle_beta   90.00
_cell.angle_gamma   90.00
#
_symmetry.space_group_name_H-M   'P 1'
#
loop_
_entity.id
_entity.type
_entity.pdbx_description
1 polymer ?
#
loop_
_entity_poly.entity_id
_entity_poly.type
_entity_poly.pdbx_seq_one_letter_code
_entity_poly.pdbx_strand_id
1 'polypeptide(L)'
;MSTGHDDLDAWKRQRTVTLAFELADSGRCEHFGDIAYTLQFERGLSISLIDDPAVRRQLNERCADAREALAPEPEPPEAPETVTTRAQTPSLLRRAASALRRSGTLASGLRSAAS
;
A
#
# COMPACT_ATOMS: atom_id res chain seq x y z
N MET A 1 4.52 41.77 12.69
CA MET A 1 3.53 41.22 11.74
C MET A 1 4.31 40.25 10.84
N SER A 2 4.22 38.95 11.11
CA SER A 2 5.06 37.89 10.54
C SER A 2 4.32 37.11 9.44
N THR A 3 3.62 37.81 8.56
CA THR A 3 2.66 37.22 7.61
C THR A 3 3.31 36.34 6.54
N GLY A 4 4.52 36.67 6.09
CA GLY A 4 5.16 35.92 4.99
C GLY A 4 5.59 34.50 5.34
N HIS A 5 5.94 34.22 6.59
CA HIS A 5 6.30 32.86 7.03
C HIS A 5 5.04 32.01 7.26
N ASP A 6 4.02 32.60 7.87
CA ASP A 6 2.74 31.94 8.12
C ASP A 6 2.03 31.57 6.82
N ASP A 7 2.07 32.44 5.80
CA ASP A 7 1.48 32.18 4.48
C ASP A 7 2.20 31.05 3.74
N LEU A 8 3.54 31.00 3.81
CA LEU A 8 4.33 29.93 3.21
C LEU A 8 4.03 28.58 3.88
N ASP A 9 3.95 28.56 5.21
CA ASP A 9 3.64 27.35 5.95
C ASP A 9 2.19 26.91 5.72
N ALA A 10 1.22 27.83 5.67
CA ALA A 10 -0.15 27.53 5.31
C ALA A 10 -0.24 26.92 3.89
N TRP A 11 0.48 27.48 2.92
CA TRP A 11 0.57 26.94 1.57
C TRP A 11 1.19 25.52 1.55
N LYS A 12 2.28 25.29 2.29
CA LYS A 12 2.89 23.96 2.40
C LYS A 12 1.93 22.94 3.02
N ARG A 13 1.23 23.33 4.09
CA ARG A 13 0.23 22.46 4.73
C ARG A 13 -0.85 22.05 3.74
N GLN A 14 -1.41 23.03 3.03
CA GLN A 14 -2.43 22.79 2.02
C GLN A 14 -1.89 21.87 0.92
N ARG A 15 -0.68 22.12 0.43
CA ARG A 15 -0.09 21.30 -0.63
C ARG A 15 0.15 19.86 -0.19
N THR A 16 0.59 19.62 1.04
CA THR A 16 0.74 18.26 1.59
C THR A 16 -0.58 17.52 1.60
N VAL A 17 -1.66 18.16 2.10
CA VAL A 17 -2.99 17.54 2.17
C VAL A 17 -3.50 17.21 0.78
N THR A 18 -3.40 18.16 -0.16
CA THR A 18 -3.81 17.93 -1.55
C THR A 18 -3.05 16.77 -2.18
N LEU A 19 -1.72 16.71 -2.02
CA LEU A 19 -0.90 15.62 -2.56
C LEU A 19 -1.24 14.26 -1.92
N ALA A 20 -1.57 14.23 -0.63
CA ALA A 20 -1.97 13.00 0.04
C ALA A 20 -3.23 12.39 -0.61
N PHE A 21 -4.22 13.24 -0.90
CA PHE A 21 -5.44 12.80 -1.59
C PHE A 21 -5.17 12.40 -3.05
N GLU A 22 -4.38 13.18 -3.79
CA GLU A 22 -3.97 12.83 -5.17
C GLU A 22 -3.27 11.45 -5.22
N LEU A 23 -2.43 11.15 -4.22
CA LEU A 23 -1.75 9.85 -4.12
C LEU A 23 -2.73 8.72 -3.78
N ALA A 24 -3.66 8.94 -2.85
CA ALA A 24 -4.69 7.95 -2.51
C ALA A 24 -5.57 7.60 -3.72
N ASP A 25 -5.99 8.63 -4.46
CA ASP A 25 -6.86 8.48 -5.64
C ASP A 25 -6.13 7.89 -6.86
N SER A 26 -4.80 7.85 -6.85
CA SER A 26 -4.01 7.33 -7.98
C SER A 26 -4.09 5.82 -8.17
N GLY A 27 -4.57 5.08 -7.15
CA GLY A 27 -4.57 3.62 -7.12
C GLY A 27 -3.18 2.97 -7.02
N ARG A 28 -2.11 3.77 -6.93
CA ARG A 28 -0.72 3.30 -6.81
C ARG A 28 -0.30 2.99 -5.36
N CYS A 29 -0.97 3.60 -4.39
CA CYS A 29 -0.72 3.38 -2.98
C CYS A 29 -1.68 2.31 -2.43
N GLU A 30 -1.19 1.38 -1.62
CA GLU A 30 -2.04 0.37 -0.98
C GLU A 30 -2.71 0.93 0.27
N HIS A 31 -2.00 1.77 1.02
CA HIS A 31 -2.48 2.36 2.27
C HIS A 31 -1.69 3.63 2.63
N PHE A 32 -2.12 4.30 3.70
CA PHE A 32 -1.49 5.49 4.28
C PHE A 32 0.03 5.39 4.43
N GLY A 33 0.58 4.21 4.74
CA GLY A 33 2.02 4.02 4.87
C GLY A 33 2.79 4.39 3.60
N ASP A 34 2.25 4.10 2.42
CA ASP A 34 2.89 4.38 1.13
C ASP A 34 2.79 5.87 0.79
N ILE A 35 1.65 6.47 1.13
CA ILE A 35 1.43 7.91 1.01
C ILE A 35 2.41 8.65 1.91
N ALA A 36 2.51 8.24 3.18
CA ALA A 36 3.41 8.83 4.17
C ALA A 36 4.87 8.69 3.72
N TYR A 37 5.25 7.53 3.19
CA TYR A 37 6.58 7.30 2.64
C TYR A 37 6.87 8.26 1.48
N THR A 38 5.98 8.32 0.50
CA THR A 38 6.12 9.18 -0.69
C THR A 38 6.24 10.65 -0.29
N LEU A 39 5.39 11.12 0.63
CA LEU A 39 5.41 12.51 1.07
C LEU A 39 6.69 12.84 1.86
N GLN A 40 7.09 11.99 2.81
CA GLN A 40 8.22 12.26 3.69
C GLN A 40 9.56 12.08 3.00
N PHE A 41 9.77 10.96 2.30
CA PHE A 41 11.08 10.58 1.78
C PHE A 41 11.28 11.02 0.33
N GLU A 42 10.26 10.91 -0.53
CA GLU A 42 10.41 11.30 -1.94
C GLU A 42 10.19 12.80 -2.15
N ARG A 43 9.29 13.41 -1.36
CA ARG A 43 8.90 14.82 -1.53
C ARG A 43 9.36 15.76 -0.41
N GLY A 44 9.93 15.24 0.67
CA GLY A 44 10.44 16.05 1.78
C GLY A 44 9.36 16.85 2.53
N LEU A 45 8.10 16.40 2.48
CA LEU A 45 6.96 17.04 3.13
C LEU A 45 6.68 16.40 4.49
N SER A 46 6.32 17.23 5.47
CA SER A 46 5.88 16.72 6.78
C SER A 46 4.53 16.05 6.68
N ILE A 47 4.41 14.86 7.26
CA ILE A 47 3.15 14.10 7.35
C ILE A 47 2.32 14.43 8.60
N SER A 48 2.82 15.29 9.49
CA SER A 48 2.19 15.58 10.78
C SER A 48 0.74 16.09 10.68
N LEU A 49 0.36 16.64 9.52
CA LEU A 49 -0.98 17.18 9.25
C LEU A 49 -1.97 16.12 8.81
N ILE A 50 -1.47 14.99 8.30
CA ILE A 50 -2.28 13.88 7.79
C ILE A 50 -2.16 12.63 8.66
N ASP A 51 -1.41 12.69 9.76
CA ASP A 51 -1.26 11.59 10.73
C ASP A 51 -2.42 11.51 11.73
N ASP A 52 -3.44 12.37 11.59
CA ASP A 52 -4.67 12.24 12.34
C ASP A 52 -5.38 10.91 12.01
N PRO A 53 -5.84 10.13 13.01
CA PRO A 53 -6.45 8.83 12.78
C PRO A 53 -7.67 8.84 11.86
N ALA A 54 -8.46 9.91 11.84
CA ALA A 54 -9.62 10.03 10.95
C ALA A 54 -9.16 10.28 9.51
N VAL A 55 -8.17 11.16 9.31
CA VAL A 55 -7.57 11.41 7.98
C VAL A 55 -6.91 10.15 7.43
N ARG A 56 -6.19 9.40 8.27
CA ARG A 56 -5.56 8.13 7.89
C ARG A 56 -6.57 7.09 7.42
N ARG A 57 -7.72 6.99 8.11
CA ARG A 57 -8.80 6.10 7.71
C ARG A 57 -9.36 6.50 6.36
N GLN A 58 -9.66 7.78 6.18
CA GLN A 58 -10.18 8.32 4.91
C GLN A 58 -9.22 8.06 3.75
N LEU A 59 -7.91 8.26 3.94
CA LEU A 59 -6.92 8.00 2.89
C LEU A 59 -6.85 6.50 2.55
N ASN A 60 -6.96 5.60 3.54
CA ASN A 60 -7.00 4.16 3.30
C ASN A 60 -8.24 3.72 2.52
N GLU A 61 -9.41 4.28 2.85
CA GLU A 61 -10.67 4.02 2.13
C GLU A 61 -10.50 4.43 0.66
N ARG A 62 -9.98 5.63 0.41
CA ARG A 62 -9.73 6.10 -0.97
C ARG A 62 -8.71 5.26 -1.73
N CYS A 63 -7.65 4.78 -1.07
CA CYS A 63 -6.73 3.83 -1.70
C CYS A 63 -7.44 2.53 -2.11
N ALA A 64 -8.31 2.01 -1.25
CA ALA A 64 -9.08 0.80 -1.54
C ALA A 64 -10.05 1.04 -2.71
N ASP A 65 -10.80 2.13 -2.68
CA ASP A 65 -11.74 2.52 -3.73
C ASP A 65 -11.04 2.70 -5.08
N ALA A 66 -9.91 3.41 -5.11
CA ALA A 66 -9.14 3.62 -6.33
C ALA A 66 -8.58 2.32 -6.91
N ARG A 67 -8.19 1.37 -6.04
CA ARG A 67 -7.73 0.05 -6.47
C ARG A 67 -8.86 -0.82 -6.99
N GLU A 68 -10.03 -0.78 -6.35
CA GLU A 68 -11.21 -1.50 -6.81
C GLU A 68 -11.68 -0.97 -8.17
N ALA A 69 -11.66 0.35 -8.36
CA ALA A 69 -11.99 0.97 -9.65
C ALA A 69 -11.02 0.61 -10.78
N LEU A 70 -9.76 0.28 -10.46
CA LEU A 70 -8.76 -0.17 -11.42
C LEU A 70 -8.72 -1.69 -11.60
N ALA A 71 -9.40 -2.45 -10.73
CA ALA A 71 -9.45 -3.88 -10.86
C ALA A 71 -10.19 -4.24 -12.15
N PRO A 72 -9.64 -5.14 -12.98
CA PRO A 72 -10.34 -5.60 -14.16
C PRO A 72 -11.67 -6.23 -13.74
N GLU A 73 -12.75 -5.82 -14.43
CA GLU A 73 -14.09 -6.38 -14.23
C GLU A 73 -14.01 -7.91 -14.35
N PRO A 74 -14.60 -8.68 -13.43
CA PRO A 74 -14.58 -10.13 -13.54
C PRO A 74 -15.24 -10.50 -14.87
N GLU A 75 -14.48 -11.13 -15.77
CA GLU A 75 -15.03 -11.62 -17.03
C GLU A 75 -16.26 -12.49 -16.73
N PRO A 76 -17.42 -12.23 -17.38
CA PRO A 76 -18.62 -13.00 -17.14
C PRO A 76 -18.30 -14.47 -17.37
N PRO A 77 -18.80 -15.38 -16.53
CA PRO A 77 -18.47 -16.80 -16.63
C PRO A 77 -18.83 -17.28 -18.03
N GLU A 78 -17.81 -17.65 -18.81
CA GLU A 78 -18.03 -18.31 -20.09
C GLU A 78 -18.94 -19.51 -19.85
N ALA A 79 -20.02 -19.59 -20.64
CA ALA A 79 -21.08 -20.57 -20.49
C ALA A 79 -20.50 -22.00 -20.45
N PRO A 80 -21.07 -22.91 -19.64
CA PRO A 80 -20.48 -24.21 -19.38
C PRO A 80 -20.46 -25.07 -20.65
N GLU A 81 -19.26 -25.39 -21.16
CA GLU A 81 -19.10 -26.54 -22.05
C GLU A 81 -19.46 -27.81 -21.26
N THR A 82 -20.55 -28.42 -21.69
CA THR A 82 -21.07 -29.69 -21.17
C THR A 82 -20.04 -30.81 -21.31
N VAL A 83 -19.48 -31.29 -20.20
CA VAL A 83 -19.02 -32.69 -20.09
C VAL A 83 -19.54 -33.28 -18.78
N THR A 84 -20.40 -34.28 -18.95
CA THR A 84 -21.15 -34.97 -17.90
C THR A 84 -20.33 -36.06 -17.21
N THR A 85 -20.63 -36.29 -15.93
CA THR A 85 -20.30 -37.42 -15.02
C THR A 85 -18.85 -37.50 -14.48
N ARG A 86 -18.56 -37.70 -13.18
CA ARG A 86 -19.30 -38.37 -12.08
C ARG A 86 -18.68 -38.03 -10.70
N ALA A 87 -19.53 -37.55 -9.79
CA ALA A 87 -19.56 -37.74 -8.32
C ALA A 87 -18.25 -37.81 -7.49
N GLN A 88 -18.07 -36.86 -6.53
CA GLN A 88 -18.17 -37.10 -5.07
C GLN A 88 -17.55 -35.98 -4.19
N THR A 89 -18.40 -35.42 -3.31
CA THR A 89 -18.21 -34.86 -1.94
C THR A 89 -17.28 -33.66 -1.62
N PRO A 90 -17.66 -32.82 -0.62
CA PRO A 90 -17.04 -31.52 -0.35
C PRO A 90 -15.81 -31.65 0.59
N SER A 91 -14.72 -30.96 0.27
CA SER A 91 -13.54 -30.87 1.14
C SER A 91 -13.37 -29.47 1.73
N LEU A 92 -13.93 -29.25 2.92
CA LEU A 92 -13.78 -28.05 3.77
C LEU A 92 -12.40 -27.94 4.45
N LEU A 93 -11.29 -28.35 3.82
CA LEU A 93 -9.96 -28.34 4.45
C LEU A 93 -8.82 -28.14 3.45
N ARG A 94 -8.72 -26.98 2.80
CA ARG A 94 -7.50 -26.66 2.06
C ARG A 94 -7.18 -25.17 1.89
N ARG A 95 -6.94 -24.45 3.00
CA ARG A 95 -5.96 -23.36 2.99
C ARG A 95 -5.52 -22.93 4.39
N ALA A 96 -4.61 -23.71 4.96
CA ALA A 96 -3.65 -23.20 5.93
C ALA A 96 -2.25 -23.58 5.44
N ALA A 97 -1.29 -22.69 5.70
CA ALA A 97 0.16 -22.81 5.48
C ALA A 97 0.72 -22.33 4.13
N SER A 98 1.10 -21.05 4.10
CA SER A 98 2.35 -20.62 3.45
C SER A 98 3.01 -19.52 4.28
N ALA A 99 3.44 -19.90 5.49
CA ALA A 99 4.43 -19.16 6.27
C ALA A 99 5.66 -20.06 6.43
N LEU A 100 6.68 -19.86 5.59
CA LEU A 100 8.12 -20.02 5.89
C LEU A 100 8.93 -19.99 4.59
N ARG A 101 9.67 -18.90 4.35
CA ARG A 101 11.11 -19.02 4.07
C ARG A 101 11.81 -17.66 4.25
N ARG A 102 12.03 -17.34 5.52
CA ARG A 102 13.08 -16.43 5.97
C ARG A 102 14.29 -17.33 6.25
N SER A 103 15.36 -17.27 5.45
CA SER A 103 16.69 -17.78 5.81
C SER A 103 17.73 -17.37 4.77
N GLY A 104 18.49 -16.33 5.09
CA GLY A 104 19.76 -15.96 4.48
C GLY A 104 20.79 -15.75 5.59
N THR A 105 21.29 -16.87 6.11
CA THR A 105 22.65 -17.13 6.66
C THR A 105 23.41 -16.03 7.41
N LEU A 106 23.64 -16.27 8.71
CA LEU A 106 24.69 -15.64 9.53
C LEU A 106 26.01 -16.43 9.49
N ALA A 107 27.11 -15.68 9.41
CA ALA A 107 28.42 -15.88 10.05
C ALA A 107 29.29 -17.11 9.72
N SER A 108 30.50 -16.86 9.21
CA SER A 108 31.79 -17.07 9.94
C SER A 108 33.01 -16.94 9.02
N GLY A 109 34.06 -16.27 9.47
CA GLY A 109 35.40 -16.36 8.85
C GLY A 109 36.31 -15.15 9.08
N LEU A 110 36.98 -15.11 10.23
CA LEU A 110 38.06 -14.17 10.56
C LEU A 110 39.39 -14.55 9.88
N ARG A 111 40.21 -13.52 9.60
CA ARG A 111 41.70 -13.48 9.40
C ARG A 111 42.29 -13.92 8.05
N SER A 112 43.01 -12.99 7.41
CA SER A 112 44.44 -13.17 7.09
C SER A 112 45.14 -11.82 6.87
N ALA A 113 46.39 -11.73 7.30
CA ALA A 113 47.22 -10.54 7.38
C ALA A 113 48.22 -10.45 6.21
N ALA A 114 48.76 -9.24 6.01
CA ALA A 114 50.08 -8.88 5.47
C ALA A 114 50.51 -9.40 4.08
N SER A 115 50.78 -8.45 3.19
CA SER A 115 52.05 -8.31 2.45
C SER A 115 52.24 -6.85 2.08
#